data_AF-A0A9E5IYK0-F1
#
_entry.id   AF-A0A9E5IYK0-F1
#
_cell.length_a   1.000
_cell.length_b   1.000
_cell.length_c   1.000
_cell.angle_alpha   90.00
_cell.angle_beta   90.00
_cell.angle_gamma   90.00
#
_symmetry.space_group_name_H-M   'P 1'
#
loop_
_entity.id
_entity.type
_entity.pdbx_description
1 polymer ?
#
loop_
_entity_poly.entity_id
_entity_poly.type
_entity_poly.pdbx_seq_one_letter_code
_entity_poly.pdbx_strand_id
1 'polypeptide(L)'
;MRGKRLQVARMLCHERKLEIGLEELARLAETTAEVVQSYVEQGLLGEEVRRGSACTFGEGELYLVRRMEQLRVEYGVPSQAAGMILDLAARVEELESEIRSLREAMGR
;
A
#
# COMPACT_ATOMS: atom_id res chain seq x y z
N MET A 1 0.98 -18.21 -13.29
CA MET A 1 2.09 -17.22 -13.32
C MET A 1 2.08 -16.46 -12.00
N ARG A 2 3.07 -16.66 -11.12
CA ARG A 2 3.21 -15.88 -9.88
C ARG A 2 3.84 -14.55 -10.27
N GLY A 3 3.01 -13.54 -10.53
CA GLY A 3 3.48 -12.18 -10.73
C GLY A 3 4.19 -11.73 -9.46
N LYS A 4 5.46 -11.34 -9.59
CA LYS A 4 6.17 -10.57 -8.57
C LYS A 4 5.40 -9.26 -8.39
N ARG A 5 4.44 -9.21 -7.48
CA ARG A 5 3.76 -7.96 -7.15
C ARG A 5 4.82 -7.05 -6.51
N LEU A 6 5.06 -5.93 -7.15
CA LEU A 6 6.09 -4.96 -6.77
C LEU A 6 5.78 -4.41 -5.39
N GLN A 7 6.86 -4.23 -4.62
CA GLN A 7 6.90 -3.93 -3.20
C GLN A 7 6.51 -2.47 -2.88
N VAL A 8 5.30 -2.04 -3.25
CA VAL A 8 4.86 -0.65 -3.00
C VAL A 8 4.72 -0.34 -1.50
N ALA A 9 4.37 -1.34 -0.69
CA ALA A 9 4.38 -1.23 0.77
C ALA A 9 5.78 -0.91 1.36
N ARG A 10 6.85 -1.18 0.63
CA ARG A 10 8.22 -1.11 1.16
C ARG A 10 8.88 0.27 1.00
N MET A 11 8.32 1.15 0.15
CA MET A 11 8.98 2.40 -0.22
C MET A 11 8.37 3.65 0.41
N LEU A 12 7.11 3.61 0.86
CA LEU A 12 6.40 4.80 1.37
C LEU A 12 6.61 5.09 2.87
N CYS A 13 7.28 4.21 3.63
CA CYS A 13 7.42 4.39 5.08
C CYS A 13 8.88 4.30 5.54
N HIS A 14 9.57 5.44 5.53
CA HIS A 14 10.65 5.65 6.48
C HIS A 14 10.04 5.93 7.87
N GLU A 15 10.22 4.96 8.77
CA GLU A 15 10.43 5.11 10.21
C GLU A 15 9.28 5.63 11.10
N ARG A 16 8.26 4.77 11.32
CA ARG A 16 7.64 4.52 12.64
C ARG A 16 6.96 3.16 12.62
N LYS A 17 7.46 2.20 13.41
CA LYS A 17 6.80 0.90 13.61
C LYS A 17 5.62 1.07 14.55
N LEU A 18 4.49 1.56 14.03
CA LEU A 18 3.21 1.30 14.65
C LEU A 18 2.88 -0.15 14.31
N GLU A 19 2.96 -1.06 15.26
CA GLU A 19 2.45 -2.42 15.08
C GLU A 19 1.00 -2.44 15.56
N ILE A 20 0.06 -2.26 14.63
CA ILE A 20 -1.38 -2.28 14.93
C ILE A 20 -2.02 -3.57 14.42
N GLY A 21 -3.03 -4.04 15.14
CA GLY A 21 -3.87 -5.17 14.72
C GLY A 21 -4.86 -4.78 13.62
N LEU A 22 -5.55 -5.77 13.07
CA LEU A 22 -6.49 -5.61 11.96
C LEU A 22 -7.65 -4.67 12.31
N GLU A 23 -8.21 -4.82 13.51
CA GLU A 23 -9.33 -4.01 14.00
C GLU A 23 -8.93 -2.55 14.19
N GLU A 24 -7.72 -2.33 14.70
CA GLU A 24 -7.17 -0.99 14.90
C GLU A 24 -6.84 -0.32 13.56
N LEU A 25 -6.30 -1.09 12.61
CA LEU A 25 -6.08 -0.63 11.23
C LEU A 25 -7.41 -0.21 10.58
N ALA A 26 -8.45 -1.04 10.69
CA ALA A 26 -9.78 -0.73 10.16
C ALA A 26 -10.35 0.56 10.78
N ARG A 27 -10.25 0.69 12.11
CA ARG A 27 -10.69 1.88 12.84
C ARG A 27 -9.97 3.14 12.37
N LEU A 28 -8.64 3.08 12.27
CA LEU A 28 -7.82 4.22 11.82
C LEU A 28 -8.04 4.55 10.35
N ALA A 29 -8.35 3.56 9.52
CA ALA A 29 -8.67 3.74 8.11
C ALA A 29 -10.14 4.13 7.85
N GLU A 30 -10.95 4.28 8.90
CA GLU A 30 -12.38 4.60 8.82
C GLU A 30 -13.16 3.58 7.96
N THR A 31 -12.80 2.31 8.07
CA THR A 31 -13.44 1.19 7.37
C THR A 31 -13.68 0.00 8.33
N THR A 32 -14.07 -1.16 7.80
CA THR A 32 -14.35 -2.35 8.61
C THR A 32 -13.25 -3.38 8.55
N ALA A 33 -13.17 -4.23 9.59
CA ALA A 33 -12.24 -5.34 9.67
C ALA A 33 -12.39 -6.30 8.47
N GLU A 34 -13.62 -6.54 8.03
CA GLU A 34 -13.93 -7.41 6.89
C GLU A 34 -13.36 -6.87 5.58
N VAL A 35 -13.38 -5.54 5.39
CA VAL A 35 -12.79 -4.90 4.20
C VAL A 35 -11.27 -5.06 4.22
N VAL A 36 -10.64 -4.78 5.36
CA VAL A 36 -9.19 -4.92 5.53
C VAL A 36 -8.78 -6.38 5.31
N GLN A 37 -9.49 -7.33 5.92
CA GLN A 37 -9.27 -8.77 5.73
C GLN A 37 -9.38 -9.16 4.26
N SER A 38 -10.39 -8.65 3.54
CA SER A 38 -10.54 -8.89 2.10
C SER A 38 -9.34 -8.38 1.30
N TYR A 39 -8.72 -7.26 1.69
CA TYR A 39 -7.50 -6.76 1.03
C TYR A 39 -6.27 -7.63 1.31
N VAL A 40 -6.15 -8.16 2.52
CA VAL A 40 -5.12 -9.16 2.86
C VAL A 40 -5.28 -10.41 1.99
N GLU A 41 -6.50 -10.93 1.89
CA GLU A 41 -6.81 -12.13 1.08
C GLU A 41 -6.57 -11.92 -0.41
N GLN A 42 -6.88 -10.73 -0.92
CA GLN A 42 -6.59 -10.32 -2.29
C GLN A 42 -5.10 -10.06 -2.53
N GLY A 43 -4.28 -10.01 -1.48
CA GLY A 43 -2.85 -9.71 -1.53
C GLY A 43 -2.55 -8.26 -1.95
N LEU A 44 -3.42 -7.33 -1.55
CA LEU A 44 -3.26 -5.89 -1.76
C LEU A 44 -2.50 -5.21 -0.60
N LEU A 45 -2.43 -5.88 0.55
CA LEU A 45 -1.60 -5.51 1.68
C LEU A 45 -0.41 -6.50 1.74
N GLY A 46 0.79 -5.99 2.08
CA GLY A 46 2.08 -6.64 1.80
C GLY A 46 2.24 -8.10 2.26
N GLU A 47 3.20 -8.82 1.67
CA GLU A 47 3.45 -10.25 2.00
C GLU A 47 3.86 -10.50 3.45
N GLU A 48 4.44 -9.50 4.11
CA GLU A 48 4.94 -9.56 5.49
C GLU A 48 3.81 -9.78 6.50
N VAL A 49 2.60 -9.29 6.21
CA VAL A 49 1.38 -9.47 7.01
C VAL A 49 1.01 -10.96 7.15
N ARG A 50 1.37 -11.81 6.19
CA ARG A 50 1.00 -13.24 6.16
C ARG A 50 1.95 -14.17 6.92
N ARG A 51 3.10 -13.69 7.42
CA ARG A 51 4.18 -14.56 7.94
C ARG A 51 4.16 -14.85 9.45
N GLY A 52 3.19 -14.35 10.21
CA GLY A 52 3.04 -14.64 11.63
C GLY A 52 1.59 -14.91 12.00
N SER A 53 1.37 -15.69 13.07
CA SER A 53 0.04 -16.03 13.60
C SER A 53 -0.79 -14.83 14.07
N ALA A 54 -0.28 -13.60 13.92
CA ALA A 54 -0.97 -12.34 14.09
C ALA A 54 -0.56 -11.41 12.93
N CYS A 55 -1.54 -10.90 12.18
CA CYS A 55 -1.32 -9.87 11.16
C CYS A 55 -1.02 -8.55 11.86
N THR A 56 0.25 -8.12 11.87
CA THR A 56 0.63 -6.77 12.30
C THR A 56 0.77 -5.87 11.09
N PHE A 57 0.22 -4.68 11.18
CA PHE A 57 0.20 -3.68 10.11
C PHE A 57 0.95 -2.43 10.54
N GLY A 58 1.61 -1.77 9.59
CA GLY A 58 2.32 -0.51 9.78
C GLY A 58 1.61 0.70 9.18
N GLU A 59 2.29 1.85 9.20
CA GLU A 59 1.81 3.08 8.58
C GLU A 59 1.60 2.93 7.06
N GLY A 60 2.39 2.08 6.41
CA GLY A 60 2.29 1.81 4.98
C GLY A 60 0.97 1.14 4.63
N GLU A 61 0.59 0.13 5.40
CA GLU A 61 -0.70 -0.54 5.22
C GLU A 61 -1.87 0.39 5.56
N LEU A 62 -1.77 1.22 6.60
CA LEU A 62 -2.79 2.25 6.89
C LEU A 62 -2.97 3.24 5.73
N TYR A 63 -1.87 3.72 5.17
CA TYR A 63 -1.90 4.59 3.99
C TYR A 63 -2.58 3.91 2.81
N LEU A 64 -2.19 2.66 2.51
CA LEU A 64 -2.76 1.89 1.41
C LEU A 64 -4.26 1.65 1.58
N VAL A 65 -4.72 1.25 2.77
CA VAL A 65 -6.15 1.05 3.03
C VAL A 65 -6.93 2.34 2.83
N ARG A 66 -6.47 3.46 3.40
CA ARG A 66 -7.15 4.76 3.23
C ARG A 66 -7.25 5.17 1.76
N ARG A 67 -6.18 4.98 0.98
CA ARG A 67 -6.16 5.33 -0.44
C ARG A 67 -7.03 4.40 -1.28
N MET A 68 -7.06 3.10 -0.97
CA MET A 68 -7.97 2.16 -1.64
C MET A 68 -9.43 2.49 -1.34
N GLU A 69 -9.77 2.78 -0.08
CA GLU A 69 -11.13 3.19 0.30
C GLU A 69 -11.53 4.50 -0.37
N GLN A 70 -10.61 5.48 -0.45
CA GLN A 70 -10.85 6.71 -1.19
C GLN A 70 -11.20 6.44 -2.65
N LEU A 71 -10.38 5.64 -3.35
CA LEU A 71 -10.61 5.28 -4.76
C LEU A 71 -11.94 4.54 -4.97
N ARG A 72 -12.31 3.66 -4.03
CA ARG A 72 -13.56 2.90 -4.09
C ARG A 72 -14.78 3.77 -3.84
N VAL A 73 -14.75 4.60 -2.80
CA VAL A 73 -15.91 5.38 -2.34
C VAL A 73 -16.12 6.61 -3.22
N GLU A 74 -15.06 7.35 -3.54
CA GLU A 74 -15.17 8.60 -4.30
C GLU A 74 -15.30 8.36 -5.81
N TYR A 75 -14.65 7.32 -6.34
CA TYR A 75 -14.54 7.11 -7.79
C TYR A 75 -15.16 5.79 -8.28
N GLY A 76 -15.74 4.98 -7.38
CA GLY A 76 -16.38 3.70 -7.75
C GLY A 76 -15.40 2.66 -8.29
N VAL A 77 -14.10 2.82 -8.05
CA VAL A 77 -13.07 1.93 -8.57
C VAL A 77 -13.11 0.59 -7.82
N PRO A 78 -13.13 -0.57 -8.49
CA PRO A 78 -13.03 -1.87 -7.80
C PRO A 78 -11.73 -2.02 -7.00
N SER A 79 -11.74 -2.74 -5.87
CA SER A 79 -10.58 -2.90 -4.98
C SER A 79 -9.29 -3.33 -5.69
N GLN A 80 -9.40 -4.27 -6.62
CA GLN A 80 -8.26 -4.77 -7.41
C GLN A 80 -7.68 -3.70 -8.34
N ALA A 81 -8.56 -2.90 -8.95
CA ALA A 81 -8.14 -1.78 -9.78
C ALA A 81 -7.53 -0.65 -8.94
N ALA A 82 -8.08 -0.39 -7.75
CA ALA A 82 -7.52 0.58 -6.80
C ALA A 82 -6.09 0.18 -6.39
N GLY A 83 -5.87 -1.09 -6.03
CA GLY A 83 -4.53 -1.60 -5.75
C GLY A 83 -3.56 -1.43 -6.93
N MET A 84 -4.00 -1.77 -8.14
CA MET A 84 -3.19 -1.59 -9.36
C MET A 84 -2.84 -0.12 -9.63
N ILE A 85 -3.79 0.80 -9.43
CA ILE A 85 -3.56 2.24 -9.59
C ILE A 85 -2.49 2.73 -8.61
N LEU A 86 -2.56 2.31 -7.35
CA LEU A 86 -1.56 2.67 -6.35
C LEU A 86 -0.19 2.08 -6.68
N ASP A 87 -0.14 0.84 -7.19
CA ASP A 87 1.10 0.23 -7.65
C ASP A 87 1.75 1.02 -8.79
N LEU A 88 0.93 1.45 -9.76
CA LEU A 88 1.39 2.24 -10.89
C LEU A 88 1.84 3.64 -10.46
N ALA A 89 1.10 4.30 -9.57
CA ALA A 89 1.45 5.62 -9.04
C ALA A 89 2.82 5.59 -8.35
N ALA A 90 3.05 4.62 -7.47
CA ALA A 90 4.33 4.46 -6.79
C ALA A 90 5.48 4.17 -7.77
N ARG A 91 5.23 3.37 -8.82
CA ARG A 91 6.25 3.11 -9.85
C ARG A 91 6.59 4.37 -10.66
N VAL A 92 5.60 5.22 -10.93
CA VAL A 92 5.83 6.51 -11.58
C VAL A 92 6.66 7.41 -10.68
N GLU A 93 6.33 7.53 -9.40
CA GLU A 93 7.11 8.33 -8.44
C GLU A 93 8.56 7.85 -8.33
N GLU A 94 8.79 6.53 -8.29
CA GLU A 94 10.13 5.94 -8.30
C GLU A 94 10.93 6.36 -9.54
N LEU A 95 10.33 6.20 -10.73
CA LEU A 95 10.95 6.56 -12.00
C LEU A 95 11.23 8.06 -12.11
N GLU A 96 10.30 8.90 -11.64
CA GLU A 96 10.49 10.35 -11.60
C GLU A 96 11.62 10.77 -10.65
N SER A 97 11.75 10.08 -9.52
CA SER A 97 12.85 10.26 -8.57
C SER A 97 14.20 9.88 -9.20
N GLU A 98 14.28 8.70 -9.84
CA GLU A 98 15.47 8.26 -10.57
C GLU A 98 15.88 9.28 -11.65
N ILE A 99 14.93 9.75 -12.46
CA ILE A 99 15.18 10.75 -13.50
C ILE A 99 15.72 12.05 -12.89
N ARG A 100 15.16 12.49 -11.76
CA ARG A 100 15.61 13.71 -11.07
C ARG A 100 17.05 13.57 -10.58
N SER A 101 17.36 12.47 -9.90
CA SER A 101 18.72 12.19 -9.44
C SER A 101 19.73 12.11 -10.59
N LEU A 102 19.34 11.50 -11.73
CA LEU A 102 20.19 11.47 -12.93
C LEU A 102 20.42 12.86 -13.53
N ARG A 103 19.39 13.71 -13.58
CA ARG A 103 19.51 15.10 -14.06
C ARG A 103 20.45 15.92 -13.18
N GLU A 104 20.27 15.84 -11.87
CA GLU A 104 21.12 16.50 -10.87
C GLU A 104 22.59 16.05 -11.01
N ALA A 105 22.84 14.75 -11.17
CA ALA A 105 24.18 14.20 -11.36
C ALA A 105 24.85 14.65 -12.68
N MET A 106 24.05 14.94 -13.71
CA MET A 106 24.54 15.45 -15.00
C MET A 106 24.73 16.97 -15.03
N GLY A 107 24.45 17.68 -13.92
CA GLY A 107 24.55 19.14 -13.84
C GLY A 107 23.49 19.87 -14.67
N ARG A 108 22.31 19.27 -14.85
CA ARG A 108 21.12 19.90 -15.48
C ARG A 108 20.00 20.09 -14.48
#